data_AF-A0AAN9K795-F1
#
_entry.id   AF-A0AAN9K795-F1
#
_cell.length_a   1.000
_cell.length_b   1.000
_cell.length_c   1.000
_cell.angle_alpha   90.00
_cell.angle_beta   90.00
_cell.angle_gamma   90.00
#
_symmetry.space_group_name_H-M   'P 1'
#
loop_
_entity.id
_entity.type
_entity.pdbx_description
1 polymer ?
#
loop_
_entity_poly.entity_id
_entity_poly.type
_entity_poly.pdbx_seq_one_letter_code
_entity_poly.pdbx_strand_id
1 'polypeptide(L)'
;MKQGDPLSQYLFLFGAEALSYLLTCALVEGSLAGMLLTPRSPRLTHLLFADDAVIFAKATEEEAYTLMKVLNTFTQASGQKINISKLGITFKPQFPSPNLQDSHYPRPSLFRE
;
A
#
# COMPACT_ATOMS: atom_id res chain seq x y z
N MET A 1 -1.83 -4.08 25.47
CA MET A 1 -3.18 -3.48 25.57
C MET A 1 -4.08 -4.47 26.29
N LYS A 2 -4.85 -4.02 27.28
CA LYS A 2 -5.91 -4.87 27.84
C LYS A 2 -7.07 -4.89 26.84
N GLN A 3 -7.50 -6.09 26.44
CA GLN A 3 -8.75 -6.26 25.71
C GLN A 3 -9.87 -5.62 26.53
N GLY A 4 -10.59 -4.64 25.96
CA GLY A 4 -11.76 -4.03 26.61
C GLY A 4 -11.65 -2.55 27.04
N ASP A 5 -10.53 -1.86 26.80
CA ASP A 5 -10.47 -0.40 27.00
C ASP A 5 -11.00 0.35 25.75
N PRO A 6 -12.13 1.08 25.83
CA PRO A 6 -12.67 1.82 24.69
C PRO A 6 -11.69 2.87 24.14
N LEU A 7 -10.76 3.40 24.94
CA LEU A 7 -9.75 4.37 24.48
C LEU A 7 -8.73 3.76 23.52
N SER A 8 -8.47 2.47 23.68
CA SER A 8 -7.45 1.75 22.92
C SER A 8 -7.84 1.60 21.43
N GLN A 9 -9.15 1.57 21.14
CA GLN A 9 -9.69 1.57 19.78
C GLN A 9 -9.51 2.92 19.08
N TYR A 10 -9.71 4.03 19.80
CA TYR A 10 -9.50 5.37 19.25
C TYR A 10 -8.02 5.65 18.98
N LEU A 11 -7.12 5.21 19.87
CA LEU A 11 -5.67 5.32 19.67
C LEU A 11 -5.20 4.58 18.41
N PHE A 12 -5.74 3.39 18.14
CA PHE A 12 -5.46 2.66 16.90
C PHE A 12 -5.90 3.46 15.67
N LEU A 13 -7.12 4.03 15.70
CA LEU A 13 -7.65 4.84 14.61
C LEU A 13 -6.78 6.08 14.34
N PHE A 14 -6.35 6.79 15.38
CA PHE A 14 -5.45 7.93 15.22
C PHE A 14 -4.10 7.55 14.61
N GLY A 15 -3.52 6.41 15.01
CA GLY A 15 -2.29 5.90 14.41
C GLY A 15 -2.47 5.56 12.93
N ALA A 16 -3.57 4.89 12.60
CA ALA A 16 -3.92 4.56 11.22
C ALA A 16 -4.09 5.83 10.35
N GLU A 17 -4.81 6.83 10.86
CA GLU A 17 -5.01 8.11 10.18
C GLU A 17 -3.70 8.87 9.97
N ALA A 18 -2.82 8.91 10.98
CA ALA A 18 -1.53 9.56 10.87
C ALA A 18 -0.62 8.89 9.82
N LEU A 19 -0.60 7.56 9.75
CA LEU A 19 0.14 6.84 8.72
C LEU A 19 -0.46 7.09 7.32
N SER A 20 -1.79 7.06 7.21
CA SER A 20 -2.52 7.37 5.98
C SER A 20 -2.19 8.77 5.46
N TYR A 21 -2.15 9.75 6.35
CA TYR A 21 -1.79 11.12 6.03
C TYR A 21 -0.36 11.22 5.48
N LEU A 22 0.63 10.62 6.15
CA LEU A 22 2.03 10.65 5.68
C LEU A 22 2.20 10.00 4.30
N LEU A 23 1.52 8.88 4.04
CA LEU A 23 1.53 8.21 2.73
C LEU A 23 0.85 9.05 1.65
N THR A 24 -0.21 9.78 2.02
CA THR A 24 -0.92 10.71 1.12
C THR A 24 -0.06 11.92 0.78
N CYS A 25 0.68 12.48 1.74
CA CYS A 25 1.65 13.55 1.48
C CYS A 25 2.70 13.09 0.47
N ALA A 26 3.31 11.92 0.68
CA ALA A 26 4.31 11.38 -0.24
C ALA A 26 3.74 11.11 -1.66
N LEU A 27 2.47 10.76 -1.77
CA LEU A 27 1.76 10.65 -3.06
C LEU A 27 1.59 12.00 -3.74
N VAL A 28 1.12 13.01 -3.01
CA VAL A 28 0.88 14.36 -3.53
C VAL A 28 2.19 15.03 -3.96
N GLU A 29 3.27 14.80 -3.21
CA GLU A 29 4.63 15.24 -3.54
C GLU A 29 5.23 14.49 -4.76
N GLY A 30 4.61 13.39 -5.19
CA GLY A 30 5.08 12.56 -6.30
C GLY A 30 6.21 11.58 -5.93
N SER A 31 6.61 11.54 -4.65
CA SER A 31 7.64 10.63 -4.13
C SER A 31 7.14 9.19 -3.98
N LEU A 32 5.82 8.98 -3.94
CA LEU A 32 5.15 7.68 -4.09
C LEU A 32 4.19 7.75 -5.26
N ALA A 33 4.20 6.75 -6.15
CA ALA A 33 3.25 6.73 -7.26
C ALA A 33 1.89 6.11 -6.88
N GLY A 34 1.86 5.23 -5.89
CA GLY A 34 0.69 4.42 -5.55
C GLY A 34 0.24 3.49 -6.70
N MET A 35 -0.96 2.94 -6.57
CA MET A 35 -1.57 2.01 -7.52
C MET A 35 -2.87 2.58 -8.10
N LEU A 36 -3.05 2.44 -9.41
CA LEU A 36 -4.33 2.64 -10.08
C LEU A 36 -5.00 1.28 -10.30
N LEU A 37 -6.28 1.18 -9.97
CA LEU A 37 -7.10 0.01 -10.32
C LEU A 37 -7.61 0.14 -11.76
N THR A 38 -7.99 1.36 -12.15
CA THR A 38 -8.38 1.71 -13.51
C THR A 38 -7.79 3.07 -13.87
N PRO A 39 -7.68 3.45 -15.16
CA PRO A 39 -7.14 4.74 -15.56
C PRO A 39 -7.87 5.96 -14.98
N ARG A 40 -9.11 5.78 -14.50
CA ARG A 40 -9.94 6.83 -13.89
C ARG A 40 -10.15 6.66 -12.38
N SER A 41 -9.52 5.67 -11.75
CA SER A 41 -9.62 5.47 -10.31
C SER A 41 -8.75 6.47 -9.55
N PRO A 42 -9.09 6.84 -8.31
CA PRO A 42 -8.12 7.46 -7.42
C PRO A 42 -6.89 6.57 -7.25
N ARG A 43 -5.75 7.19 -6.95
CA ARG A 43 -4.52 6.45 -6.63
C ARG A 43 -4.64 5.89 -5.21
N LEU A 44 -4.45 4.59 -5.08
CA LEU A 44 -4.37 3.88 -3.80
C LEU A 44 -2.92 3.82 -3.35
N THR A 45 -2.63 4.34 -2.16
CA THR A 45 -1.30 4.21 -1.55
C THR A 45 -1.26 3.08 -0.55
N HIS A 46 -2.36 2.75 0.12
CA HIS A 46 -2.35 1.78 1.20
C HIS A 46 -3.75 1.24 1.54
N LEU A 47 -3.77 0.13 2.28
CA LEU A 47 -4.93 -0.48 2.94
C LEU A 47 -4.53 -0.76 4.39
N LEU A 48 -5.32 -0.27 5.36
CA LEU A 48 -5.07 -0.50 6.78
C LEU A 48 -6.14 -1.43 7.34
N PHE A 49 -5.69 -2.46 8.05
CA PHE A 49 -6.49 -3.36 8.85
C PHE A 49 -6.05 -3.27 10.31
N ALA A 50 -6.79 -3.88 11.24
CA ALA A 50 -6.48 -3.84 12.68
C ALA A 50 -5.04 -4.29 13.00
N ASP A 51 -4.55 -5.32 12.30
CA ASP A 51 -3.28 -5.96 12.62
C ASP A 51 -2.22 -5.84 11.50
N ASP A 52 -2.62 -5.35 10.33
CA ASP A 52 -1.81 -5.40 9.12
C ASP A 52 -2.04 -4.18 8.23
N ALA A 53 -0.98 -3.74 7.55
CA ALA A 53 -1.03 -2.69 6.55
C ALA A 53 -0.44 -3.20 5.24
N VAL A 54 -1.13 -2.92 4.13
CA VAL A 54 -0.63 -3.17 2.78
C VAL A 54 -0.34 -1.81 2.17
N ILE A 55 0.89 -1.60 1.67
CA ILE A 55 1.30 -0.34 1.06
C ILE A 55 1.67 -0.61 -0.40
N PHE A 56 1.18 0.25 -1.30
CA PHE A 56 1.41 0.17 -2.73
C PHE A 56 2.45 1.21 -3.16
N ALA A 57 3.54 0.72 -3.74
CA ALA A 57 4.62 1.51 -4.30
C ALA A 57 5.14 0.83 -5.57
N LYS A 58 5.83 1.57 -6.43
CA LYS A 58 6.62 0.95 -7.51
C LYS A 58 7.82 0.22 -6.93
N ALA A 59 8.24 -0.82 -7.64
CA ALA A 59 9.48 -1.55 -7.35
C ALA A 59 10.72 -0.76 -7.82
N THR A 60 10.91 0.44 -7.27
CA THR A 60 12.09 1.28 -7.50
C THR A 60 12.78 1.59 -6.18
N GLU A 61 14.09 1.81 -6.21
CA GLU A 61 14.87 2.17 -5.01
C GLU A 61 14.39 3.50 -4.40
N GLU A 62 14.00 4.44 -5.25
CA GLU A 62 13.50 5.77 -4.86
C GLU A 62 12.20 5.68 -4.03
N GLU A 63 11.22 4.89 -4.49
CA GLU A 63 9.96 4.71 -3.77
C GLU A 63 10.16 3.85 -2.51
N ALA A 64 11.07 2.88 -2.54
CA ALA A 64 11.44 2.10 -1.35
C ALA A 64 12.08 3.00 -0.27
N TYR A 65 13.00 3.89 -0.66
CA TYR A 65 13.61 4.85 0.26
C TYR A 65 12.58 5.81 0.84
N THR A 66 11.67 6.32 -0.01
CA THR A 66 10.57 7.18 0.42
C THR A 66 9.67 6.47 1.42
N LEU A 67 9.32 5.21 1.16
CA LEU A 67 8.52 4.40 2.06
C LEU A 67 9.21 4.23 3.42
N MET A 68 10.52 3.92 3.42
CA MET A 68 11.30 3.82 4.65
C MET A 68 11.33 5.14 5.43
N LYS A 69 11.41 6.29 4.74
CA LYS A 69 11.36 7.61 5.36
C LYS A 69 10.00 7.90 6.01
N VAL A 70 8.90 7.59 5.31
CA VAL A 70 7.53 7.73 5.83
C VAL A 70 7.35 6.88 7.08
N LEU A 71 7.73 5.61 6.98
CA LEU A 71 7.66 4.64 8.07
C LEU A 71 8.49 5.08 9.28
N ASN A 72 9.72 5.56 9.05
CA ASN A 72 10.57 6.06 10.13
C ASN A 72 9.97 7.31 10.81
N THR A 73 9.44 8.24 10.02
CA THR A 73 8.74 9.43 10.53
C THR A 73 7.55 9.03 11.42
N PHE A 74 6.74 8.07 10.96
CA PHE A 74 5.62 7.54 11.72
C PHE A 74 6.08 6.90 13.04
N THR A 75 7.12 6.08 13.04
CA THR A 75 7.65 5.45 14.26
C THR A 75 8.19 6.45 15.27
N GLN A 76 8.86 7.51 14.80
CA GLN A 76 9.37 8.58 15.67
C GLN A 76 8.24 9.39 16.29
N ALA A 77 7.20 9.73 15.53
CA ALA A 77 6.07 10.51 16.01
C ALA A 77 5.16 9.71 16.96
N SER A 78 4.92 8.44 16.66
CA SER A 78 4.00 7.58 17.43
C SER A 78 4.66 6.84 18.60
N GLY A 79 5.99 6.73 18.59
CA GLY A 79 6.74 5.84 19.49
C GLY A 79 6.55 4.35 19.20
N GLN A 80 5.82 3.99 18.14
CA GLN A 80 5.62 2.61 17.73
C GLN A 80 6.83 2.07 16.98
N LYS A 81 7.06 0.76 17.03
CA LYS A 81 8.11 0.09 16.26
C LYS A 81 7.49 -0.72 15.14
N ILE A 82 8.06 -0.63 13.95
CA ILE A 82 7.70 -1.50 12.83
C ILE A 82 8.18 -2.91 13.14
N ASN A 83 7.27 -3.87 13.02
CA ASN A 83 7.63 -5.27 13.15
C ASN A 83 8.23 -5.78 11.83
N ILE A 84 9.57 -5.73 11.74
CA ILE A 84 10.32 -6.17 10.55
C ILE A 84 10.06 -7.65 10.24
N SER A 85 9.84 -8.49 11.25
CA SER A 85 9.56 -9.92 11.05
C SER A 85 8.22 -10.20 10.37
N LYS A 86 7.31 -9.21 10.35
CA LYS A 86 6.02 -9.29 9.68
C LYS A 86 5.99 -8.54 8.33
N LEU A 87 7.11 -7.91 7.93
CA LEU A 87 7.20 -7.23 6.64
C LEU A 87 7.34 -8.25 5.51
N GLY A 88 6.54 -8.09 4.46
CA GLY A 88 6.63 -8.87 3.23
C GLY A 88 6.53 -7.96 2.02
N ILE A 89 7.34 -8.23 1.00
CA ILE A 89 7.29 -7.52 -0.28
C ILE A 89 6.79 -8.50 -1.34
N THR A 90 5.72 -8.13 -2.03
CA THR A 90 5.18 -8.91 -3.14
C THR A 90 5.26 -8.10 -4.42
N PHE A 91 5.87 -8.68 -5.45
CA PHE A 91 5.93 -8.08 -6.77
C PHE A 91 4.81 -8.65 -7.64
N LYS A 92 4.21 -7.81 -8.48
CA LYS A 92 3.26 -8.31 -9.49
C LYS A 92 4.02 -9.21 -10.47
N PRO A 93 3.54 -10.44 -10.75
CA PRO A 93 4.11 -11.27 -11.80
C PRO A 93 4.08 -10.50 -13.12
N GLN A 94 5.22 -10.41 -13.80
CA GLN A 94 5.23 -9.96 -15.19
C GLN A 94 4.63 -11.08 -16.03
N PHE A 95 3.36 -10.91 -16.41
CA PHE A 95 2.82 -11.73 -17.49
C PHE A 95 3.43 -11.19 -18.79
N PRO A 96 4.05 -12.05 -19.63
CA PRO A 96 4.46 -11.62 -20.96
C PRO A 96 3.22 -11.05 -21.66
N SER A 97 3.34 -9.81 -22.13
CA SER A 97 2.34 -9.22 -23.03
C SER A 97 2.04 -10.26 -24.11
N PRO A 98 0.78 -10.69 -24.31
CA PRO A 98 0.49 -11.58 -25.41
C PRO A 98 0.95 -10.88 -26.67
N ASN A 99 1.94 -11.47 -27.35
CA ASN A 99 2.32 -11.01 -28.68
C ASN A 99 1.03 -11.05 -29.49
N LEU A 100 0.64 -9.92 -30.07
CA LEU A 100 -0.59 -9.81 -30.86
C LEU A 100 -0.58 -10.70 -32.13
N GLN A 101 0.47 -11.51 -32.32
CA GLN A 101 0.67 -12.47 -33.40
C GLN A 101 0.34 -13.93 -32.99
N ASP A 102 0.18 -14.23 -31.69
CA ASP A 102 -0.23 -15.56 -31.24
C ASP A 102 -1.76 -15.68 -31.24
N SER A 103 -2.31 -16.03 -32.41
CA SER A 103 -3.74 -16.24 -32.69
C SER A 103 -4.46 -17.31 -31.84
N HIS A 104 -3.81 -17.89 -30.82
CA HIS A 104 -4.34 -19.03 -30.08
C HIS A 104 -4.65 -18.73 -28.59
N TYR A 105 -4.55 -17.47 -28.13
CA TYR A 105 -4.97 -17.15 -26.77
C TYR A 105 -6.50 -17.01 -26.68
N PRO A 106 -7.21 -17.85 -25.91
CA PRO A 106 -8.65 -17.69 -25.75
C PRO A 106 -8.92 -16.38 -25.00
N ARG A 107 -9.76 -15.51 -25.58
CA ARG A 107 -10.23 -14.31 -24.89
C ARG A 107 -10.92 -14.74 -23.59
N PRO A 108 -10.53 -14.19 -22.42
CA PRO A 108 -11.28 -14.43 -21.20
C PRO A 108 -12.65 -13.75 -21.34
N SER A 109 -13.67 -14.57 -21.62
CA SER A 109 -15.07 -14.19 -21.62
C SER A 109 -15.60 -14.11 -20.19
N LEU A 110 -15.05 -13.19 -19.40
CA LEU A 110 -15.53 -12.88 -18.06
C LEU A 110 -15.72 -11.37 -17.98
N PHE A 111 -16.92 -10.97 -17.54
CA PHE A 111 -17.54 -9.64 -17.61
C PHE A 111 -18.31 -9.35 -18.91
N ARG A 112 -19.40 -10.10 -19.09
CA ARG A 112 -20.62 -9.56 -19.69
C ARG A 112 -21.82 -9.99 -18.87
N GLU A 113 -22.19 -9.16 -17.90
CA GLU A 113 -23.58 -8.90 -17.48
C GLU A 113 -23.69 -7.41 -17.13
#